data_AF-A0A3D2SNS8-F1
#
_entry.id   AF-A0A3D2SNS8-F1
#
_cell.length_a   1.000
_cell.length_b   1.000
_cell.length_c   1.000
_cell.angle_alpha   90.00
_cell.angle_beta   90.00
_cell.angle_gamma   90.00
#
_symmetry.space_group_name_H-M   'P 1'
#
loop_
_entity.id
_entity.type
_entity.pdbx_description
1 polymer ?
#
loop_
_entity_poly.entity_id
_entity_poly.type
_entity_poly.pdbx_seq_one_letter_code
_entity_poly.pdbx_strand_id
1 'polypeptide(L)' 'MYVPTIENALVPVVVEQSSRGERSFDIFSRLLRERVIFLTGEVEDNMANLIVAQMLFLEAE' A
#
# COMPACT_ATOMS: atom_id res chain seq x y z
N MET A 1 15.18 -28.86 -2.47
CA MET A 1 13.73 -28.63 -2.65
C MET A 1 13.48 -27.16 -2.34
N TYR A 2 13.49 -26.30 -3.37
CA TYR A 2 13.23 -24.87 -3.24
C TYR A 2 11.75 -24.65 -3.57
N VAL A 3 11.01 -24.12 -2.60
CA VAL A 3 9.60 -23.72 -2.78
C VAL A 3 9.65 -22.34 -3.42
N PRO A 4 8.96 -22.09 -4.55
CA PRO A 4 8.97 -20.79 -5.17
C PRO A 4 8.32 -19.78 -4.21
N THR A 5 9.11 -18.85 -3.68
CA THR A 5 8.58 -17.63 -3.08
C THR A 5 8.01 -16.81 -4.23
N ILE A 6 6.68 -16.65 -4.26
CA ILE A 6 6.05 -15.71 -5.19
C ILE A 6 6.36 -14.32 -4.62
N GLU A 7 7.58 -13.81 -4.84
CA GLU A 7 8.04 -12.50 -4.33
C GLU A 7 7.45 -11.31 -5.09
N ASN A 8 6.53 -11.53 -6.01
CA ASN A 8 5.70 -10.48 -6.58
C ASN A 8 4.31 -11.05 -6.83
N ALA A 9 3.53 -11.19 -5.77
CA ALA A 9 2.08 -11.20 -5.92
C ALA A 9 1.72 -9.88 -6.59
N LEU A 10 1.37 -9.92 -7.88
CA LEU A 10 0.92 -8.75 -8.64
C LEU A 10 -0.15 -8.03 -7.81
N VAL A 11 0.24 -6.90 -7.21
CA VAL A 11 -0.68 -6.13 -6.39
C VAL A 11 -1.78 -5.62 -7.32
N PRO A 12 -3.05 -5.94 -7.07
CA PRO A 12 -4.12 -5.58 -7.98
C PRO A 12 -4.21 -4.05 -8.11
N VAL A 13 -4.35 -3.60 -9.36
CA VAL A 13 -4.43 -2.18 -9.71
C VAL A 13 -5.91 -1.80 -9.81
N VAL A 14 -6.27 -0.72 -9.13
CA VAL A 14 -7.59 -0.09 -9.18
C VAL A 14 -7.51 1.14 -10.08
N VAL A 15 -8.46 1.25 -11.01
CA VAL A 15 -8.58 2.41 -11.90
C VAL A 15 -9.68 3.32 -11.36
N GLU A 16 -9.33 4.58 -11.09
CA GLU A 16 -10.27 5.61 -10.65
C GLU A 16 -10.44 6.64 -11.75
N GLN A 17 -11.69 6.86 -12.19
CA GLN A 17 -12.00 7.88 -13.17
C GLN A 17 -12.14 9.25 -12.48
N SER A 18 -11.19 10.15 -12.74
CA SER A 18 -11.31 11.55 -12.34
C SER A 18 -11.79 12.39 -13.53
N SER A 19 -12.35 13.57 -13.25
CA SER A 19 -12.79 14.54 -14.25
C SER A 19 -11.68 15.07 -15.18
N ARG A 20 -10.41 14.73 -14.93
CA ARG A 20 -9.25 15.04 -15.79
C ARG A 20 -8.59 13.79 -16.43
N GLY A 21 -9.16 12.60 -16.24
CA GLY A 21 -8.66 11.34 -16.82
C GLY A 21 -8.63 10.17 -15.83
N GLU A 22 -8.20 9.00 -16.31
CA GLU A 22 -8.02 7.78 -15.51
C GLU A 22 -6.70 7.83 -14.73
N ARG A 23 -6.77 7.62 -13.41
CA ARG A 23 -5.59 7.39 -12.57
C ARG A 23 -5.65 5.97 -12.02
N SER A 24 -4.62 5.20 -12.30
CA SER A 24 -4.42 3.87 -11.75
C SER A 24 -3.59 3.96 -10.46
N PHE A 25 -4.04 3.28 -9.42
CA PHE A 25 -3.33 3.10 -8.17
C PHE A 25 -3.32 1.63 -7.81
N ASP A 26 -2.31 1.15 -7.12
CA ASP A 26 -2.40 -0.15 -6.46
C ASP A 26 -3.46 -0.10 -5.34
N ILE A 27 -4.00 -1.26 -4.98
CA ILE A 27 -5.06 -1.36 -3.97
C ILE A 27 -4.65 -0.77 -2.61
N PHE A 28 -3.38 -0.88 -2.20
CA PHE A 28 -2.92 -0.37 -0.92
C PHE A 28 -2.89 1.16 -0.92
N SER A 29 -2.42 1.77 -2.00
CA SER A 29 -2.48 3.23 -2.18
C SER A 29 -3.91 3.76 -2.15
N ARG A 30 -4.88 3.03 -2.73
CA ARG A 30 -6.29 3.44 -2.70
C ARG A 30 -6.88 3.37 -1.29
N LEU A 31 -6.52 2.35 -0.52
CA LEU A 31 -6.97 2.16 0.85
C LEU A 31 -6.29 3.11 1.83
N LEU A 32 -5.03 3.47 1.59
CA LEU A 32 -4.33 4.48 2.38
C LEU A 32 -5.07 5.82 2.34
N ARG A 33 -5.60 6.23 1.18
CA ARG A 33 -6.47 7.43 1.07
C ARG A 33 -7.76 7.36 1.89
N GLU A 34 -8.30 6.17 2.11
CA GLU A 34 -9.42 5.95 3.03
C GLU A 34 -8.96 5.83 4.50
N ARG A 35 -7.71 6.22 4.78
CA ARG A 35 -7.06 6.18 6.10
C ARG A 35 -6.89 4.76 6.64
N VAL A 36 -6.72 3.78 5.76
CA VAL A 36 -6.48 2.38 6.13
C VAL A 36 -5.01 2.02 5.92
N ILE A 37 -4.34 1.61 7.00
CA ILE A 37 -2.95 1.12 6.99
C ILE A 37 -2.96 -0.38 7.29
N PHE A 38 -2.16 -1.14 6.55
CA PHE A 38 -1.97 -2.58 6.75
C PHE A 38 -0.64 -2.85 7.45
N LEU A 39 -0.68 -3.66 8.52
CA LEU A 39 0.48 -4.27 9.15
C LEU A 39 0.31 -5.78 9.01
N THR A 40 1.21 -6.43 8.28
CA THR A 40 1.15 -7.86 8.00
C THR A 40 2.50 -8.52 8.23
N GLY A 41 2.53 -9.61 9.00
CA GLY A 41 3.77 -10.32 9.32
C GLY A 41 4.41 -9.86 10.62
N GLU A 42 5.69 -10.17 10.78
CA GLU A 42 6.45 -9.78 11.96
C GLU A 42 6.83 -8.30 11.93
N VAL A 43 6.92 -7.70 13.11
CA VAL A 43 7.29 -6.29 13.23
C VAL A 43 8.80 -6.17 13.13
N GLU A 44 9.24 -5.57 12.02
CA GLU A 44 10.64 -5.25 11.75
C GLU A 44 10.85 -3.74 11.68
N ASP A 45 12.08 -3.28 11.92
CA ASP A 45 12.42 -1.85 11.96
C ASP A 45 12.03 -1.11 10.66
N ASN A 46 12.22 -1.74 9.51
CA ASN A 46 11.84 -1.17 8.22
C ASN A 46 10.32 -1.02 8.09
N MET A 47 9.56 -2.02 8.55
CA MET A 47 8.10 -1.98 8.53
C MET A 47 7.58 -0.89 9.48
N ALA A 48 8.13 -0.81 10.68
CA ALA A 48 7.78 0.22 11.66
C ALA A 48 7.99 1.63 11.07
N ASN A 49 9.13 1.87 10.41
CA ASN A 49 9.41 3.13 9.74
C ASN A 49 8.40 3.46 8.64
N LEU A 50 8.01 2.49 7.81
CA LEU A 50 7.00 2.69 6.76
C LEU A 50 5.62 3.03 7.34
N ILE A 51 5.22 2.34 8.41
CA ILE A 51 3.93 2.59 9.08
C ILE A 51 3.90 3.98 9.71
N VAL A 52 4.99 4.39 10.38
CA VAL A 52 5.11 5.75 10.93
C VAL A 52 5.05 6.81 9.84
N ALA A 53 5.73 6.61 8.71
CA ALA A 53 5.66 7.52 7.59
C ALA A 53 4.24 7.63 7.01
N GLN A 54 3.52 6.51 6.88
CA GLN A 54 2.12 6.50 6.43
C GLN A 54 1.19 7.22 7.41
N MET A 55 1.38 7.07 8.72
CA MET A 55 0.60 7.80 9.73
C MET A 55 0.82 9.33 9.64
N LEU A 56 2.08 9.76 9.57
CA LEU A 56 2.41 11.19 9.43
C LEU A 56 1.91 11.78 8.12
N PHE A 57 1.95 11.01 7.03
CA PHE A 57 1.38 11.41 5.75
C PHE A 57 -0.13 11.65 5.86
N LEU A 58 -0.88 10.74 6.47
CA LEU A 58 -2.34 10.86 6.64
C LEU A 58 -2.76 11.96 7.63
N GLU A 59 -1.90 12.33 8.57
CA GLU A 59 -2.12 13.46 9.47
C GLU A 59 -1.96 14.80 8.73
N ALA A 60 -1.02 14.87 7.78
CA ALA A 60 -0.71 16.08 7.04
C ALA A 60 -1.67 16.35 5.85
N GLU A 61 -2.42 15.34 5.40
CA GLU A 61 -3.41 15.40 4.30
C GLU A 61 -4.82 15.76 4.79
#